data_AF-Q28119-F1
#
_entry.id   AF-Q28119-F1
#
_cell.length_a   1.000
_cell.length_b   1.000
_cell.length_c   1.000
_cell.angle_alpha   90.00
_cell.angle_beta   90.00
_cell.angle_gamma   90.00
#
_symmetry.space_group_name_H-M   'P 1'
#
loop_
_entity.id
_entity.type
_entity.pdbx_description
1 polymer ?
#
loop_
_entity_poly.entity_id
_entity_poly.type
_entity_poly.pdbx_seq_one_letter_code
_entity_poly.pdbx_strand_id
1 'polypeptide(L)' 'PELQDGTPRAGQILKQTYDKFDTNMRSDDALLKNYALLSCFRNDLHKTETYLRVMKCRRFGEASCAF' A
#
# COMPACT_ATOMS: atom_id res chain seq x y z
N PRO A 1 3.10 19.82 40.08
CA PRO A 1 3.78 19.08 38.99
C PRO A 1 4.18 17.69 39.50
N GLU A 2 4.41 16.75 38.58
CA GLU A 2 4.83 15.35 38.76
C GLU A 2 3.67 14.33 38.65
N LEU A 3 3.47 13.89 37.41
CA LEU A 3 2.58 12.82 36.96
C LEU A 3 3.45 11.57 36.73
N GLN A 4 3.32 10.52 37.55
CA GLN A 4 3.94 9.20 37.40
C GLN A 4 3.21 8.25 38.37
N ASP A 5 2.89 6.99 38.09
CA ASP A 5 3.51 6.04 37.18
C ASP A 5 2.48 4.93 36.88
N GLY A 6 2.00 4.87 35.64
CA GLY A 6 1.02 3.89 35.20
C GLY A 6 1.68 2.53 34.96
N THR A 7 1.65 1.66 35.98
CA THR A 7 1.84 0.19 35.95
C THR A 7 2.74 -0.38 34.83
N PRO A 8 4.00 -0.75 35.15
CA PRO A 8 5.00 -1.30 34.20
C PRO A 8 4.54 -2.49 33.33
N ARG A 9 3.55 -3.26 33.80
CA ARG A 9 3.02 -4.43 33.08
C ARG A 9 2.18 -4.08 31.85
N ALA A 10 1.44 -2.97 31.89
CA ALA A 10 0.59 -2.58 30.76
C ALA A 10 1.44 -2.18 29.54
N GLY A 11 2.53 -1.43 29.77
CA GLY A 11 3.48 -1.06 28.71
C GLY A 11 4.19 -2.26 28.08
N GLN A 12 4.51 -3.29 28.88
CA GLN A 12 5.12 -4.54 28.37
C GLN A 12 4.17 -5.33 27.48
N ILE A 13 2.89 -5.45 27.88
CA ILE A 13 1.87 -6.13 27.07
C ILE A 13 1.65 -5.39 25.75
N LEU A 14 1.57 -4.05 25.80
CA LEU A 14 1.37 -3.23 24.61
C LEU A 14 2.54 -3.38 23.64
N LYS A 15 3.78 -3.35 24.15
CA LYS A 15 4.99 -3.57 23.37
C LYS A 15 5.02 -4.96 22.73
N GLN A 16 4.75 -6.01 23.49
CA GLN A 16 4.71 -7.38 22.97
C GLN A 16 3.66 -7.55 21.86
N THR A 17 2.51 -6.90 22.03
CA THR A 17 1.45 -6.94 21.03
C THR A 17 1.89 -6.22 19.75
N TYR A 18 2.48 -5.03 19.88
CA TYR A 18 3.03 -4.27 18.76
C TYR A 18 4.14 -5.04 18.02
N ASP A 19 5.10 -5.61 18.73
CA ASP A 19 6.20 -6.39 18.13
C ASP A 19 5.67 -7.60 17.35
N LYS A 20 4.62 -8.25 17.85
CA LYS A 20 3.94 -9.35 17.14
C LYS A 20 3.27 -8.87 15.85
N PHE A 21 2.64 -7.69 15.86
CA PHE A 21 2.06 -7.10 14.65
C PHE A 21 3.13 -6.73 13.62
N ASP A 22 4.22 -6.07 14.05
CA ASP A 22 5.35 -5.70 13.17
C ASP A 22 6.00 -6.96 12.55
N THR A 23 6.21 -8.01 13.35
CA THR A 23 6.78 -9.28 12.86
C THR A 23 5.85 -9.96 11.86
N ASN A 24 4.53 -9.98 12.12
CA ASN A 24 3.55 -10.57 11.19
C ASN A 24 3.52 -9.81 9.85
N MET A 25 3.71 -8.50 9.88
CA MET A 25 3.78 -7.66 8.67
C MET A 25 5.08 -7.88 7.88
N ARG A 26 6.16 -8.27 8.56
CA ARG A 26 7.47 -8.60 7.98
C ARG A 26 7.61 -10.06 7.55
N SER A 27 6.64 -10.92 7.85
CA SER A 27 6.63 -12.30 7.37
C SER A 27 6.69 -12.33 5.83
N ASP A 28 7.43 -13.27 5.27
CA ASP A 28 7.56 -13.45 3.82
C ASP A 28 6.18 -13.56 3.13
N ASP A 29 5.20 -14.16 3.80
CA ASP A 29 3.81 -14.24 3.31
C ASP A 29 3.12 -12.88 3.22
N ALA A 30 3.31 -12.03 4.23
CA ALA A 30 2.75 -10.67 4.24
C ALA A 30 3.46 -9.78 3.21
N LEU A 31 4.77 -9.94 3.09
CA LEU A 31 5.58 -9.27 2.08
C LEU A 31 5.14 -9.67 0.67
N LEU A 32 4.94 -10.96 0.41
CA LEU A 32 4.49 -11.47 -0.89
C LEU A 32 3.09 -10.95 -1.24
N LYS A 33 2.17 -10.92 -0.29
CA LYS A 33 0.83 -10.33 -0.48
C LYS A 33 0.89 -8.83 -0.80
N ASN A 34 1.75 -8.08 -0.11
CA ASN A 34 1.96 -6.65 -0.37
C ASN A 34 2.54 -6.42 -1.77
N TYR A 35 3.56 -7.19 -2.18
CA TYR A 35 4.11 -7.10 -3.53
C TYR A 35 3.11 -7.51 -4.61
N ALA A 36 2.30 -8.54 -4.38
CA ALA A 36 1.24 -8.93 -5.29
C ALA A 36 0.22 -7.80 -5.48
N LEU A 37 -0.20 -7.15 -4.39
CA LEU A 37 -1.09 -5.99 -4.43
C LEU A 37 -0.47 -4.82 -5.20
N LEU A 38 0.80 -4.49 -4.94
CA LEU A 38 1.52 -3.44 -5.66
C LEU A 38 1.65 -3.75 -7.16
N SER A 39 1.86 -5.02 -7.50
CA SER A 39 1.90 -5.48 -8.90
C SER A 39 0.55 -5.30 -9.59
N CYS A 40 -0.56 -5.64 -8.92
CA CYS A 40 -1.91 -5.38 -9.41
C CYS A 40 -2.14 -3.88 -9.63
N PHE A 41 -1.78 -3.03 -8.67
CA PHE A 41 -1.89 -1.58 -8.81
C PHE A 41 -1.10 -1.05 -10.01
N ARG A 42 0.14 -1.53 -10.21
CA ARG A 42 0.94 -1.16 -11.38
C ARG A 42 0.23 -1.52 -12.69
N ASN A 43 -0.32 -2.73 -12.77
CA ASN A 43 -1.02 -3.19 -13.97
C ASN A 43 -2.30 -2.39 -14.24
N ASP A 44 -3.08 -2.11 -13.20
CA ASP A 44 -4.34 -1.37 -13.36
C ASP A 44 -4.11 0.11 -13.65
N LEU A 45 -3.04 0.70 -13.09
CA LEU A 45 -2.62 2.06 -13.45
C LEU A 45 -2.19 2.12 -14.92
N HIS A 46 -1.42 1.14 -15.40
CA HIS A 46 -1.03 1.08 -16.80
C HIS A 46 -2.25 0.96 -17.74
N LYS A 47 -3.23 0.11 -17.40
CA LYS A 47 -4.50 0.04 -18.15
C LYS A 47 -5.25 1.37 -18.13
N THR A 48 -5.32 2.02 -16.96
CA THR A 48 -5.98 3.31 -16.79
C THR A 48 -5.32 4.39 -17.65
N GLU A 49 -3.99 4.45 -17.68
CA GLU A 49 -3.24 5.34 -18.55
C GLU A 49 -3.57 5.11 -20.02
N THR A 50 -3.57 3.85 -20.47
CA THR A 50 -3.93 3.47 -21.83
C THR A 50 -5.36 3.88 -22.16
N TYR A 51 -6.32 3.64 -21.27
CA TYR A 51 -7.71 4.05 -21.49
C TYR A 51 -7.85 5.56 -21.59
N LEU A 52 -7.17 6.32 -20.73
CA LEU A 52 -7.18 7.78 -20.81
C LEU A 52 -6.57 8.27 -22.12
N ARG A 53 -5.49 7.65 -22.59
CA ARG A 53 -4.87 7.96 -23.89
C ARG A 53 -5.87 7.70 -25.03
N VAL A 54 -6.48 6.52 -25.07
CA VAL A 54 -7.52 6.16 -26.06
C VAL A 54 -8.69 7.16 -26.03
N MET A 55 -9.18 7.52 -24.84
CA MET A 55 -10.28 8.48 -24.69
C MET A 55 -9.91 9.85 -25.22
N LYS A 56 -8.69 10.34 -24.94
CA LYS A 56 -8.18 11.61 -25.49
C LYS A 56 -8.09 11.56 -27.01
N CYS A 57 -7.49 10.52 -27.56
CA CYS A 57 -7.39 10.30 -29.01
C CYS A 57 -8.77 10.34 -29.70
N ARG A 58 -9.75 9.61 -29.16
CA ARG A 58 -11.12 9.56 -29.69
C ARG A 58 -11.85 10.88 -29.57
N ARG A 59 -11.69 11.59 -28.45
CA ARG A 59 -12.43 12.82 -28.15
C ARG A 59 -11.91 14.03 -28.92
N PHE A 60 -10.59 14.15 -29.05
CA PHE A 60 -9.94 15.34 -29.62
C PHE A 60 -9.35 15.11 -31.01
N GLY A 61 -9.40 13.88 -31.53
CA GLY A 61 -8.89 13.56 -32.86
C GLY A 61 -7.38 13.80 -32.97
N GLU A 62 -6.60 13.53 -31.92
CA GLU A 62 -5.15 13.67 -31.94
C GLU A 62 -4.55 12.77 -33.04
N ALA A 63 -3.87 13.39 -34.01
CA ALA A 63 -3.42 12.75 -35.24
C ALA A 63 -2.28 11.72 -35.07
N SER A 64 -1.68 11.61 -33.88
CA SER A 64 -0.50 10.76 -33.63
C SER A 64 -0.70 9.76 -32.49
N CYS A 65 -1.87 9.12 -32.42
CA CYS A 65 -2.07 8.02 -31.49
C CYS A 65 -1.47 6.73 -32.05
N ALA A 66 -0.18 6.51 -31.77
CA ALA A 66 0.46 5.21 -31.93
C ALA A 66 0.15 4.33 -30.70
N PHE A 67 -0.38 3.13 -30.93
CA PHE A 67 -0.83 2.18 -29.91
C PHE A 67 0.17 1.04 -29.73
#